data_AF-A0A5J4PYS4-F1
#
_entry.id   AF-A0A5J4PYS4-F1
#
_cell.length_a   1.000
_cell.length_b   1.000
_cell.length_c   1.000
_cell.angle_alpha   90.00
_cell.angle_beta   90.00
_cell.angle_gamma   90.00
#
_symmetry.space_group_name_H-M   'P 1'
#
loop_
_entity.id
_entity.type
_entity.pdbx_description
1 polymer ?
#
loop_
_entity_poly.entity_id
_entity_poly.type
_entity_poly.pdbx_seq_one_letter_code
_entity_poly.pdbx_strand_id
1 'polypeptide(L)' 'MDKRYILFKAYQRRNVYNTFRRTTPAGGNDYWENGVARPDLLLSDMIKICHPDLLPDYELTYMERLTSN' A
#
# COMPACT_ATOMS: atom_id res chain seq x y z
N MET A 1 0.13 -18.54 -5.21
CA MET A 1 1.22 -17.54 -5.13
C MET A 1 2.50 -18.16 -5.66
N ASP A 2 3.27 -17.45 -6.48
CA ASP A 2 4.51 -18.00 -7.03
C ASP A 2 5.54 -18.21 -5.90
N LYS A 3 6.11 -19.42 -5.80
CA LYS A 3 7.06 -19.79 -4.74
C LYS A 3 8.31 -18.91 -4.74
N ARG A 4 8.67 -18.30 -5.87
CA ARG A 4 9.87 -17.45 -6.01
C ARG A 4 9.74 -16.13 -5.27
N TYR A 5 8.52 -15.69 -4.91
CA TYR A 5 8.32 -14.44 -4.20
C TYR A 5 8.94 -14.42 -2.79
N ILE A 6 9.16 -15.60 -2.19
CA ILE A 6 9.84 -15.73 -0.90
C ILE A 6 11.30 -15.27 -0.94
N LEU A 7 11.89 -15.18 -2.13
CA LEU A 7 13.27 -14.77 -2.34
C LEU A 7 13.45 -13.24 -2.26
N PHE A 8 12.38 -12.46 -2.36
CA PHE A 8 12.47 -11.01 -2.27
C PHE A 8 12.66 -10.55 -0.83
N LYS A 9 13.59 -9.60 -0.64
CA LYS A 9 13.80 -8.93 0.67
C LYS A 9 12.50 -8.31 1.20
N ALA A 10 11.65 -7.77 0.32
CA ALA A 10 10.35 -7.20 0.70
C ALA A 10 9.45 -8.25 1.36
N TYR A 11 9.38 -9.47 0.80
CA TYR A 11 8.62 -10.57 1.38
C TYR A 11 9.22 -11.02 2.72
N GLN A 12 10.54 -11.24 2.77
CA GLN A 12 11.25 -11.67 3.97
C GLN A 12 11.09 -10.66 5.13
N ARG A 13 10.98 -9.36 4.82
CA ARG A 13 10.78 -8.27 5.79
C ARG A 13 9.31 -7.92 6.03
N ARG A 14 8.36 -8.67 5.46
CA ARG A 14 6.91 -8.39 5.53
C ARG A 14 6.53 -6.97 5.09
N ASN A 15 7.28 -6.42 4.14
CA ASN A 15 7.05 -5.10 3.53
C ASN A 15 6.44 -5.27 2.13
N VAL A 16 5.31 -5.97 2.05
CA VAL A 16 4.54 -6.12 0.81
C VAL A 16 3.21 -5.40 1.00
N TYR A 17 2.84 -4.58 0.03
CA TYR A 17 1.65 -3.73 0.10
C TYR A 17 0.76 -3.96 -1.13
N ASN A 18 -0.55 -3.83 -0.95
CA ASN A 18 -1.54 -3.79 -2.01
C ASN A 18 -2.26 -2.42 -2.01
N THR A 19 -3.14 -2.17 -2.98
CA THR A 19 -3.93 -0.92 -3.09
C THR A 19 -5.41 -1.12 -2.75
N PHE A 20 -5.75 -2.13 -1.94
CA PHE A 20 -7.13 -2.53 -1.67
C PHE A 20 -7.71 -1.95 -0.37
N ARG A 21 -6.96 -1.07 0.33
CA ARG A 21 -7.35 -0.51 1.64
C ARG A 21 -8.73 0.15 1.63
N ARG A 22 -9.07 0.83 0.53
CA ARG A 22 -10.33 1.57 0.35
C ARG A 22 -11.10 1.01 -0.83
N THR A 23 -11.62 -0.20 -0.64
CA THR A 23 -12.49 -0.86 -1.60
C THR A 23 -13.89 -1.08 -1.05
N THR A 24 -14.87 -1.14 -1.94
CA THR A 24 -16.25 -1.43 -1.60
C THR A 24 -16.60 -2.89 -1.87
N PRO A 25 -17.65 -3.46 -1.22
CA PRO A 25 -18.11 -4.82 -1.52
C PRO A 25 -18.54 -5.04 -2.99
N ALA A 26 -18.89 -3.96 -3.69
CA ALA A 26 -19.26 -4.00 -5.11
C ALA A 26 -18.03 -3.98 -6.05
N GLY A 27 -16.81 -3.90 -5.52
CA GLY A 27 -15.57 -3.92 -6.29
C GLY A 27 -15.02 -2.54 -6.68
N GLY A 28 -15.64 -1.45 -6.22
CA GLY A 28 -15.10 -0.10 -6.39
C GLY A 28 -13.76 0.04 -5.64
N ASN A 29 -12.81 0.77 -6.22
CA ASN A 29 -11.48 0.94 -5.64
C ASN A 29 -11.03 2.40 -5.75
N ASP A 30 -10.96 3.07 -4.60
CA ASP A 30 -10.65 4.50 -4.52
C ASP A 30 -9.24 4.84 -5.02
N TYR A 31 -8.30 3.88 -5.00
CA TYR A 31 -6.98 4.06 -5.61
C TYR A 31 -7.09 4.33 -7.12
N TRP A 32 -7.94 3.58 -7.82
CA TRP A 32 -8.12 3.72 -9.26
C TRP A 32 -9.04 4.87 -9.65
N GLU A 33 -10.01 5.19 -8.79
CA GLU A 33 -11.00 6.23 -9.05
C GLU A 33 -10.48 7.63 -8.69
N ASN A 34 -9.94 7.80 -7.48
CA ASN A 34 -9.54 9.10 -6.95
C ASN A 34 -8.03 9.28 -6.82
N GLY A 35 -7.24 8.20 -6.83
CA GLY A 35 -5.77 8.28 -6.70
C GLY A 35 -5.11 9.13 -7.80
N VAL A 36 -5.68 9.14 -9.01
CA VAL A 36 -5.21 10.01 -10.11
C VAL A 36 -5.52 11.49 -9.86
N ALA A 37 -6.66 11.78 -9.23
CA ALA A 37 -7.07 13.14 -8.89
C ALA A 37 -6.39 13.66 -7.60
N ARG A 38 -5.94 12.75 -6.72
CA ARG A 38 -5.22 13.03 -5.48
C ARG A 38 -3.83 12.39 -5.46
N PRO A 39 -2.94 12.80 -6.39
CA PRO A 39 -1.58 12.29 -6.44
C PRO A 39 -0.80 12.62 -5.15
N ASP A 40 -1.18 13.66 -4.42
CA ASP A 40 -0.61 14.02 -3.13
C ASP A 40 -0.79 12.92 -2.07
N LEU A 41 -1.98 12.32 -1.99
CA LEU A 41 -2.25 11.21 -1.07
C LEU A 41 -1.55 9.92 -1.52
N LEU A 42 -1.55 9.64 -2.82
CA LEU A 42 -0.83 8.50 -3.38
C LEU A 42 0.68 8.59 -3.11
N LEU A 43 1.29 9.75 -3.35
CA LEU A 43 2.71 9.97 -3.09
C LEU A 43 3.01 9.94 -1.59
N SER A 44 2.12 10.43 -0.73
CA SER A 44 2.27 10.35 0.73
C SER A 44 2.32 8.91 1.23
N ASP A 45 1.50 8.00 0.66
CA ASP A 45 1.60 6.56 0.93
C ASP A 45 2.99 6.01 0.57
N MET A 46 3.49 6.36 -0.62
CA MET A 46 4.81 5.91 -1.08
C MET A 46 5.93 6.44 -0.17
N ILE A 47 5.86 7.71 0.24
CA ILE A 47 6.84 8.31 1.17
C ILE A 47 6.79 7.58 2.50
N LYS A 48 5.60 7.36 3.09
CA LYS A 48 5.47 6.66 4.37
C LYS A 48 6.01 5.23 4.31
N ILE A 49 5.80 4.53 3.21
CA ILE A 49 6.28 3.14 3.04
C ILE A 49 7.81 3.08 2.88
N CYS A 50 8.39 4.00 2.09
CA CYS A 50 9.82 4.00 1.80
C CYS A 50 10.66 4.68 2.91
N HIS A 51 10.10 5.69 3.57
CA HIS A 51 10.75 6.56 4.55
C HIS A 51 9.79 6.86 5.72
N PRO A 52 9.47 5.87 6.56
CA PRO A 52 8.42 5.98 7.57
C PRO A 52 8.62 7.09 8.61
N ASP A 53 9.88 7.50 8.82
CA ASP A 53 10.28 8.53 9.76
C ASP A 53 10.00 9.96 9.26
N LEU A 54 9.81 10.16 7.94
CA LEU A 54 9.53 11.48 7.37
C LEU A 54 8.08 11.92 7.57
N LEU A 55 7.17 10.97 7.73
CA LEU A 55 5.74 11.21 7.94
C LEU A 55 5.23 10.37 9.13
N PRO A 56 5.74 10.58 10.35
CA PRO A 56 5.50 9.68 11.48
C PRO A 56 4.00 9.48 11.78
N ASP A 57 3.21 10.54 11.63
CA ASP A 57 1.78 10.57 11.96
C ASP A 57 0.85 10.31 10.75
N TYR A 58 1.41 10.12 9.55
CA TYR A 58 0.60 9.84 8.37
C TYR A 58 0.14 8.38 8.32
N GLU A 59 -1.17 8.19 8.20
CA GLU A 59 -1.77 6.89 7.92
C GLU A 59 -1.94 6.66 6.43
N LEU A 60 -1.66 5.44 5.96
CA LEU A 60 -1.81 5.10 4.55
C LEU A 60 -3.27 5.30 4.11
N THR A 61 -3.45 5.95 2.96
CA THR A 61 -4.76 6.24 2.38
C THR A 61 -5.23 5.08 1.51
N TYR A 62 -4.43 4.68 0.52
CA TYR A 62 -4.79 3.69 -0.49
C TYR A 62 -4.09 2.35 -0.29
N MET A 63 -2.87 2.38 0.23
CA MET A 63 -2.03 1.20 0.37
C MET A 63 -2.27 0.48 1.70
N GLU A 64 -2.31 -0.85 1.66
CA GLU A 64 -2.40 -1.70 2.84
C GLU A 64 -1.28 -2.74 2.83
N ARG A 65 -0.64 -2.91 3.99
CA ARG A 65 0.39 -3.94 4.17
C ARG A 65 -0.26 -5.31 4.23
N LEU A 66 0.20 -6.23 3.40
CA LEU A 66 -0.21 -7.63 3.47
C LEU A 66 0.29 -8.24 4.77
N THR A 67 -0.63 -8.54 5.69
CA THR A 67 -0.37 -9.38 6.84
C THR A 67 -0.66 -10.82 6.49
N SER A 68 0.29 -11.72 6.73
CA SER A 68 0.06 -13.16 6.61
C SER A 68 -0.92 -13.61 7.70
N ASN A 69 -2.08 -14.14 7.29
CA ASN A 69 -2.85 -15.09 8.11
C ASN A 69 -2.37 -16.51 7.80
#